data_AF-A0A8D5K1Y9-F1
#
_entry.id   AF-A0A8D5K1Y9-F1
#
_cell.length_a   1.000
_cell.length_b   1.000
_cell.length_c   1.000
_cell.angle_alpha   90.00
_cell.angle_beta   90.00
_cell.angle_gamma   90.00
#
_symmetry.space_group_name_H-M   'P 1'
#
loop_
_entity.id
_entity.type
_entity.pdbx_description
1 polymer ?
#
loop_
_entity_poly.entity_id
_entity_poly.type
_entity_poly.pdbx_seq_one_letter_code
_entity_poly.pdbx_strand_id
1 'polypeptide(L)'
;MLALNRKMFETHHEFALGVQLVLKRELFGRCYQALLTDYFDSMPKNSGAMISIFLPMQSLMPSVSFPGDIDLLIIPYEGNHLIVSEAMAVELKAVRAKFSNQGKSPNEFGFSQAEALLKLGFPYAGLAHLIVSDQSPVEFHQKMKVATIIDEVRQTAELTGDALVDIMPMHLMERSFGRLMANCKNQKLGLLASYIGDEGLWFPVGRSASRNPKTDNNFLQLLGEYFQSNSHRFINIPRYPRPNTSNPQTHENKTSHTYSLSRLHKEVSSIFVLKHASPKS
;
A
#
# COMPACT_ATOMS: atom_id res chain seq x y z
N MET A 1 -1.44 -1.92 -19.41
CA MET A 1 -0.61 -3.11 -19.12
C MET A 1 0.70 -2.63 -18.50
N LEU A 2 0.97 -2.95 -17.23
CA LEU A 2 2.26 -2.64 -16.59
C LEU A 2 3.28 -3.70 -17.04
N ALA A 3 4.20 -3.35 -17.92
CA ALA A 3 5.30 -4.22 -18.31
C ALA A 3 6.49 -3.96 -17.37
N LEU A 4 6.75 -4.90 -16.45
CA LEU A 4 7.93 -4.85 -15.60
C LEU A 4 9.13 -5.43 -16.35
N ASN A 5 10.21 -4.65 -16.47
CA ASN A 5 11.48 -5.19 -16.93
C ASN A 5 12.02 -6.17 -15.86
N ARG A 6 12.39 -7.39 -16.27
CA ARG A 6 12.97 -8.42 -15.40
C ARG A 6 14.12 -7.89 -14.52
N LYS A 7 14.98 -7.04 -15.08
CA LYS A 7 16.09 -6.41 -14.35
C LYS A 7 15.60 -5.56 -13.18
N MET A 8 14.46 -4.89 -13.30
CA MET A 8 13.89 -4.07 -12.21
C MET A 8 13.40 -4.94 -11.06
N PHE A 9 12.86 -6.12 -11.37
CA PHE A 9 12.45 -7.08 -10.35
C PHE A 9 13.67 -7.66 -9.62
N GLU A 10 14.68 -8.13 -10.35
CA GLU A 10 15.90 -8.74 -9.79
C GLU A 10 16.74 -7.75 -8.96
N THR A 11 16.70 -6.46 -9.32
CA THR A 11 17.41 -5.40 -8.58
C THR A 11 16.57 -4.77 -7.47
N HIS A 12 15.36 -5.27 -7.25
CA HIS A 12 14.39 -4.71 -6.30
C HIS A 12 14.21 -3.20 -6.50
N HIS A 13 14.07 -2.76 -7.75
CA HIS A 13 13.84 -1.35 -8.07
C HIS A 13 12.58 -0.85 -7.35
N GLU A 14 12.58 0.42 -6.92
CA GLU A 14 11.47 1.00 -6.15
C GLU A 14 10.12 0.81 -6.83
N PHE A 15 10.08 1.05 -8.14
CA PHE A 15 8.93 0.72 -8.99
C PHE A 15 8.45 -0.73 -8.88
N ALA A 16 9.37 -1.71 -8.95
CA ALA A 16 9.01 -3.11 -8.85
C ALA A 16 8.46 -3.44 -7.45
N LEU A 17 9.05 -2.87 -6.39
CA LEU A 17 8.57 -3.06 -5.02
C LEU A 17 7.19 -2.43 -4.79
N GLY A 18 6.94 -1.24 -5.34
CA GLY A 18 5.62 -0.60 -5.29
C GLY A 18 4.55 -1.46 -5.98
N VAL A 19 4.87 -2.02 -7.16
CA VAL A 19 3.96 -2.97 -7.85
C VAL A 19 3.75 -4.22 -7.01
N GLN A 20 4.80 -4.82 -6.43
CA GLN A 20 4.68 -5.99 -5.57
C GLN A 20 3.79 -5.73 -4.34
N LEU A 21 3.95 -4.58 -3.69
CA LEU A 21 3.11 -4.18 -2.55
C LEU A 21 1.63 -4.18 -2.96
N VAL A 22 1.27 -3.51 -4.04
CA VAL A 22 -0.12 -3.39 -4.51
C VAL A 22 -0.70 -4.74 -4.95
N LEU A 23 0.13 -5.62 -5.54
CA LEU A 23 -0.29 -6.97 -5.93
C LEU A 23 -0.47 -7.90 -4.73
N LYS A 24 0.30 -7.72 -3.65
CA LYS A 24 0.12 -8.41 -2.36
C LYS A 24 -1.01 -7.73 -1.58
N ARG A 25 -2.26 -7.88 -2.07
CA ARG A 25 -3.45 -7.15 -1.60
C ARG A 25 -3.67 -7.17 -0.09
N GLU A 26 -3.40 -8.29 0.57
CA GLU A 26 -3.52 -8.39 2.03
C GLU A 26 -2.48 -7.50 2.73
N LEU A 27 -1.20 -7.58 2.31
CA LEU A 27 -0.14 -6.70 2.80
C LEU A 27 -0.47 -5.23 2.51
N PHE A 28 -0.92 -4.91 1.30
CA PHE A 28 -1.37 -3.56 0.96
C PHE A 28 -2.48 -3.09 1.92
N GLY A 29 -3.49 -3.93 2.18
CA GLY A 29 -4.57 -3.61 3.11
C GLY A 29 -4.06 -3.27 4.52
N ARG A 30 -3.09 -4.04 5.03
CA ARG A 30 -2.43 -3.75 6.33
C ARG A 30 -1.63 -2.45 6.29
N CYS A 31 -0.90 -2.20 5.20
CA CYS A 31 -0.17 -0.95 5.01
C CYS A 31 -1.11 0.26 4.94
N TYR A 32 -2.23 0.13 4.22
CA TYR A 32 -3.23 1.17 4.11
C TYR A 32 -3.93 1.44 5.45
N GLN A 33 -4.29 0.39 6.19
CA GLN A 33 -4.81 0.51 7.55
C GLN A 33 -3.83 1.22 8.49
N ALA A 34 -2.53 0.90 8.41
CA ALA A 34 -1.51 1.56 9.24
C ALA A 34 -1.32 3.04 8.90
N LEU A 35 -1.53 3.42 7.63
CA LEU A 35 -1.36 4.78 7.14
C LEU A 35 -2.61 5.66 7.33
N LEU A 36 -3.81 5.07 7.35
CA LEU A 36 -5.09 5.78 7.51
C LEU A 36 -6.06 4.98 8.41
N THR A 37 -5.67 4.77 9.66
CA THR A 37 -6.38 3.86 10.60
C THR A 37 -7.84 4.24 10.80
N ASP A 38 -8.11 5.48 11.21
CA ASP A 38 -9.48 5.92 11.54
C ASP A 38 -10.43 5.81 10.32
N TYR A 39 -9.95 6.22 9.14
CA TYR A 39 -10.75 6.12 7.93
C TYR A 39 -10.91 4.65 7.52
N PHE A 40 -9.81 3.88 7.44
CA PHE A 40 -9.85 2.47 7.05
C PHE A 40 -10.83 1.68 7.90
N ASP A 41 -10.79 1.85 9.23
CA ASP A 41 -11.63 1.09 10.14
C ASP A 41 -13.12 1.44 10.00
N SER A 42 -13.42 2.69 9.65
CA SER A 42 -14.80 3.18 9.44
C SER A 42 -15.39 2.91 8.06
N MET A 43 -14.61 2.40 7.10
CA MET A 43 -15.12 2.16 5.73
C MET A 43 -16.29 1.14 5.70
N PRO A 44 -17.36 1.36 4.93
CA PRO A 44 -18.50 0.44 4.85
C PRO A 44 -18.15 -0.89 4.14
N LYS A 45 -19.03 -1.90 4.19
CA LYS A 45 -18.78 -3.22 3.55
C LYS A 45 -18.47 -3.15 2.05
N ASN A 46 -19.10 -2.24 1.32
CA ASN A 46 -18.91 -2.09 -0.12
C ASN A 46 -17.85 -1.04 -0.43
N SER A 47 -16.67 -1.14 0.18
CA SER A 47 -15.61 -0.13 0.06
C SER A 47 -14.28 -0.73 -0.35
N GLY A 48 -13.34 0.14 -0.70
CA GLY A 48 -11.98 -0.21 -1.07
C GLY A 48 -11.19 1.01 -1.51
N ALA A 49 -10.13 0.78 -2.27
CA ALA A 49 -9.31 1.84 -2.81
C ALA A 49 -8.97 1.62 -4.28
N MET A 50 -8.94 2.72 -5.03
CA MET A 50 -8.40 2.81 -6.38
C MET A 50 -6.95 3.28 -6.28
N ILE A 51 -6.04 2.46 -6.80
CA ILE A 51 -4.60 2.65 -6.63
C ILE A 51 -3.93 2.95 -7.96
N SER A 52 -3.24 4.08 -8.06
CA SER A 52 -2.31 4.34 -9.15
C SER A 52 -0.87 4.31 -8.62
N ILE A 53 0.05 3.77 -9.41
CA ILE A 53 1.46 3.60 -9.04
C ILE A 53 2.32 4.43 -10.01
N PHE A 54 3.24 5.26 -9.49
CA PHE A 54 4.13 6.17 -10.23
C PHE A 54 3.36 7.05 -11.21
N LEU A 55 2.47 7.87 -10.66
CA LEU A 55 1.70 8.84 -11.41
C LEU A 55 2.50 10.15 -11.54
N PRO A 56 2.85 10.59 -12.76
CA PRO A 56 3.60 11.84 -12.92
C PRO A 56 2.79 13.04 -12.46
N MET A 57 3.34 13.89 -11.59
CA MET A 57 2.60 15.08 -11.09
C MET A 57 2.17 16.00 -12.22
N GLN A 58 2.99 16.13 -13.27
CA GLN A 58 2.66 16.92 -14.47
C GLN A 58 1.42 16.43 -15.22
N SER A 59 1.02 15.16 -15.02
CA SER A 59 -0.24 14.65 -15.57
C SER A 59 -1.48 15.18 -14.83
N LEU A 60 -1.32 15.67 -13.59
CA LEU A 60 -2.37 16.35 -12.82
C LEU A 60 -2.25 17.88 -12.93
N MET A 61 -1.02 18.39 -12.80
CA MET A 61 -0.72 19.82 -12.76
C MET A 61 0.52 20.11 -13.64
N PRO A 62 0.34 20.42 -14.92
CA PRO A 62 1.46 20.60 -15.86
C PRO A 62 2.47 21.70 -15.45
N SER A 63 2.03 22.69 -14.68
CA SER A 63 2.87 23.80 -14.20
C SER A 63 3.70 23.45 -12.95
N VAL A 64 3.49 22.28 -12.35
CA VAL A 64 4.20 21.86 -11.13
C VAL A 64 5.38 20.97 -11.52
N SER A 65 6.59 21.41 -11.16
CA SER A 65 7.84 20.67 -11.37
C SER A 65 8.31 19.90 -10.13
N PHE A 66 7.75 20.18 -8.96
CA PHE A 66 8.06 19.51 -7.70
C PHE A 66 6.83 19.47 -6.78
N PRO A 67 6.49 18.34 -6.14
CA PRO A 67 7.15 17.03 -6.20
C PRO A 67 7.13 16.40 -7.60
N GLY A 68 7.97 15.38 -7.80
CA GLY A 68 8.15 14.69 -9.07
C GLY A 68 6.98 13.77 -9.41
N ASP A 69 7.17 12.46 -9.32
CA ASP A 69 6.09 11.50 -9.47
C ASP A 69 5.43 11.23 -8.11
N ILE A 70 4.14 10.87 -8.13
CA ILE A 70 3.46 10.29 -6.98
C ILE A 70 3.67 8.78 -7.04
N ASP A 71 4.55 8.25 -6.19
CA ASP A 71 4.87 6.82 -6.22
C ASP A 71 3.65 5.94 -5.99
N LEU A 72 2.75 6.34 -5.09
CA LEU A 72 1.50 5.64 -4.82
C LEU A 72 0.38 6.64 -4.53
N LEU A 73 -0.63 6.67 -5.39
CA LEU A 73 -1.87 7.42 -5.19
C LEU A 73 -2.98 6.45 -4.78
N ILE A 74 -3.60 6.72 -3.65
CA ILE A 74 -4.69 5.93 -3.06
C ILE A 74 -5.94 6.81 -3.03
N ILE A 75 -6.97 6.46 -3.78
CA ILE A 75 -8.28 7.14 -3.74
C ILE A 75 -9.31 6.15 -3.20
N PRO A 76 -9.83 6.35 -1.99
CA PRO A 76 -10.83 5.43 -1.45
C PRO A 76 -12.15 5.52 -2.20
N TYR A 77 -12.94 4.45 -2.10
CA TYR A 77 -14.31 4.44 -2.60
C TYR A 77 -15.27 3.79 -1.61
N GLU A 78 -16.52 4.28 -1.64
CA GLU A 78 -17.65 3.74 -0.88
C GLU A 78 -18.82 3.50 -1.83
N GLY A 79 -19.19 2.23 -2.00
CA GLY A 79 -20.07 1.77 -3.06
C GLY A 79 -19.54 2.22 -4.41
N ASN A 80 -20.32 3.11 -5.02
CA ASN A 80 -20.08 3.67 -6.35
C ASN A 80 -19.59 5.13 -6.27
N HIS A 81 -18.95 5.52 -5.17
CA HIS A 81 -18.48 6.89 -4.97
C HIS A 81 -16.99 6.91 -4.66
N LEU A 82 -16.22 7.73 -5.40
CA LEU A 82 -14.86 8.06 -5.00
C LEU A 82 -14.89 9.10 -3.89
N ILE A 83 -14.12 8.85 -2.84
CA ILE A 83 -14.00 9.72 -1.67
C ILE A 83 -12.67 10.48 -1.78
N VAL A 84 -12.59 11.40 -2.75
CA VAL A 84 -11.37 12.18 -3.03
C VAL A 84 -10.92 13.02 -1.83
N SER A 85 -11.83 13.38 -0.93
CA SER A 85 -11.51 14.07 0.33
C SER A 85 -10.64 13.24 1.29
N GLU A 86 -10.54 11.94 1.06
CA GLU A 86 -9.75 10.97 1.82
C GLU A 86 -8.60 10.40 0.97
N ALA A 87 -8.28 11.04 -0.16
CA ALA A 87 -7.17 10.63 -1.01
C ALA A 87 -5.83 10.79 -0.29
N MET A 88 -4.93 9.85 -0.54
CA MET A 88 -3.60 9.80 0.03
C MET A 88 -2.54 9.64 -1.06
N ALA A 89 -1.49 10.44 -0.98
CA ALA A 89 -0.27 10.24 -1.75
C ALA A 89 0.84 9.67 -0.86
N VAL A 90 1.52 8.62 -1.29
CA VAL A 90 2.59 7.99 -0.52
C VAL A 90 3.87 7.99 -1.36
N GLU A 91 4.92 8.57 -0.80
CA GLU A 91 6.29 8.44 -1.30
C GLU A 91 6.83 7.05 -0.90
N LEU A 92 7.42 6.33 -1.83
CA LEU A 92 8.02 5.03 -1.60
C LEU A 92 9.55 5.17 -1.54
N LYS A 93 10.19 4.46 -0.63
CA LYS A 93 11.66 4.32 -0.59
C LYS A 93 12.08 2.88 -0.43
N ALA A 94 12.85 2.39 -1.40
CA ALA A 94 13.39 1.03 -1.35
C ALA A 94 14.57 0.90 -0.37
N VAL A 95 14.43 0.08 0.67
CA VAL A 95 15.49 -0.31 1.60
C VAL A 95 15.98 -1.71 1.24
N ARG A 96 17.20 -1.82 0.72
CA ARG A 96 17.81 -3.10 0.33
C ARG A 96 18.87 -3.48 1.34
N ALA A 97 18.49 -4.27 2.33
CA ALA A 97 19.40 -4.76 3.37
C ALA A 97 20.12 -6.04 2.91
N LYS A 98 21.22 -6.35 3.58
CA LYS A 98 21.87 -7.67 3.52
C LYS A 98 22.08 -8.18 4.93
N PHE A 99 22.12 -9.49 5.16
CA PHE A 99 22.39 -10.06 6.47
C PHE A 99 23.74 -9.57 7.03
N SER A 100 24.77 -9.50 6.19
CA SER A 100 26.09 -8.96 6.54
C SER A 100 26.13 -7.44 6.73
N ASN A 101 25.09 -6.71 6.29
CA ASN A 101 24.99 -5.27 6.41
C ASN A 101 23.53 -4.82 6.62
N GLN A 102 23.01 -5.10 7.82
CA GLN A 102 21.64 -4.76 8.20
C GLN A 102 21.48 -3.27 8.56
N GLY A 103 22.59 -2.54 8.70
CA GLY A 103 22.60 -1.14 9.15
C GLY A 103 22.20 -0.13 8.08
N LYS A 104 21.94 -0.56 6.84
CA LYS A 104 21.75 0.31 5.69
C LYS A 104 20.45 1.11 5.78
N SER A 105 20.55 2.43 5.58
CA SER A 105 19.41 3.32 5.33
C SER A 105 19.22 3.53 3.82
N PRO A 106 18.05 4.02 3.38
CA PRO A 106 17.96 4.73 2.11
C PRO A 106 18.99 5.86 2.03
N ASN A 107 19.43 6.20 0.82
CA ASN A 107 20.29 7.38 0.60
C ASN A 107 19.57 8.68 0.97
N GLU A 108 18.25 8.72 0.73
CA GLU A 108 17.37 9.82 1.11
C GLU A 108 16.08 9.24 1.70
N PHE A 109 15.58 9.85 2.77
CA PHE A 109 14.35 9.39 3.42
C PHE A 109 13.09 9.72 2.62
N GLY A 110 13.08 10.71 1.74
CA GLY A 110 11.86 11.09 0.96
C GLY A 110 10.92 12.09 1.65
N PHE A 111 11.26 12.62 2.83
CA PHE A 111 10.41 13.59 3.54
C PHE A 111 10.08 14.84 2.71
N SER A 112 11.05 15.38 1.95
CA SER A 112 10.83 16.58 1.14
C SER A 112 9.74 16.39 0.07
N GLN A 113 9.68 15.21 -0.56
CA GLN A 113 8.65 14.86 -1.55
C GLN A 113 7.28 14.73 -0.86
N ALA A 114 7.21 13.96 0.23
CA ALA A 114 5.98 13.76 0.99
C ALA A 114 5.40 15.06 1.57
N GLU A 115 6.26 15.97 2.08
CA GLU A 115 5.82 17.28 2.54
C GLU A 115 5.34 18.18 1.41
N ALA A 116 5.93 18.08 0.23
CA ALA A 116 5.51 18.86 -0.93
C ALA A 116 4.12 18.43 -1.43
N LEU A 117 3.79 17.14 -1.35
CA LEU A 117 2.44 16.63 -1.62
C LEU A 117 1.39 17.28 -0.69
N LEU A 118 1.69 17.43 0.61
CA LEU A 118 0.81 18.18 1.52
C LEU A 118 0.69 19.66 1.13
N LYS A 119 1.79 20.29 0.69
CA LYS A 119 1.78 21.70 0.26
C LYS A 119 0.96 21.92 -1.01
N LEU A 120 0.88 20.92 -1.88
CA LEU A 120 0.01 20.93 -3.07
C LEU A 120 -1.48 20.77 -2.75
N GLY A 121 -1.82 20.36 -1.52
CA GLY A 121 -3.21 20.26 -1.09
C GLY A 121 -3.76 18.84 -0.98
N PHE A 122 -2.92 17.81 -1.00
CA PHE A 122 -3.37 16.45 -0.64
C PHE A 122 -3.96 16.43 0.79
N PRO A 123 -5.09 15.73 1.01
CA PRO A 123 -5.66 15.53 2.35
C PRO A 123 -4.72 14.75 3.26
N TYR A 124 -4.06 13.74 2.72
CA TYR A 124 -3.11 12.90 3.43
C TYR A 124 -1.88 12.67 2.57
N ALA A 125 -0.72 12.65 3.22
CA ALA A 125 0.51 12.19 2.60
C ALA A 125 1.25 11.25 3.53
N GLY A 126 1.99 10.31 2.96
CA GLY A 126 2.81 9.40 3.73
C GLY A 126 4.14 9.09 3.07
N LEU A 127 4.96 8.40 3.83
CA LEU A 127 6.26 7.90 3.40
C LEU A 127 6.37 6.43 3.83
N ALA A 128 6.68 5.57 2.87
CA ALA A 128 6.79 4.13 3.09
C ALA A 128 8.18 3.61 2.71
N HIS A 129 8.89 3.04 3.67
CA HIS A 129 10.08 2.25 3.42
C HIS A 129 9.68 0.82 3.05
N LEU A 130 9.94 0.44 1.80
CA LEU A 130 9.73 -0.92 1.29
C LEU A 130 11.04 -1.69 1.42
N ILE A 131 11.05 -2.65 2.33
CA ILE A 131 12.25 -3.36 2.77
C ILE A 131 12.32 -4.71 2.08
N VAL A 132 13.50 -5.02 1.58
CA VAL A 132 13.88 -6.35 1.09
C VAL A 132 15.24 -6.72 1.64
N SER A 133 15.51 -8.01 1.77
CA SER A 133 16.80 -8.54 2.17
C SER A 133 17.08 -9.88 1.49
N ASP A 134 18.32 -10.33 1.57
CA ASP A 134 18.63 -11.75 1.51
C ASP A 134 18.05 -12.49 2.74
N GLN A 135 18.09 -13.82 2.74
CA GLN A 135 17.71 -14.62 3.91
C GLN A 135 18.85 -14.65 4.92
N SER A 136 18.50 -14.65 6.22
CA SER A 136 19.49 -14.91 7.25
C SER A 136 19.87 -16.41 7.29
N PRO A 137 21.11 -16.75 7.68
CA PRO A 137 21.50 -18.14 7.89
C PRO A 137 20.61 -18.81 8.94
N VAL A 138 20.33 -20.12 8.78
CA VAL A 138 19.36 -20.87 9.60
C VAL A 138 19.72 -20.86 11.09
N GLU A 139 21.00 -20.76 11.42
CA GLU A 139 21.49 -20.65 12.79
C GLU A 139 21.05 -19.36 13.51
N PHE A 140 20.59 -18.34 12.78
CA PHE A 140 20.00 -17.10 13.32
C PHE A 140 18.46 -17.13 13.36
N HIS A 141 17.84 -18.20 12.89
CA HIS A 141 16.39 -18.35 12.95
C HIS A 141 15.95 -18.61 14.38
N GLN A 142 14.80 -18.05 14.75
CA GLN A 142 14.26 -18.21 16.09
C GLN A 142 13.15 -19.22 16.12
N LYS A 143 13.11 -20.00 17.22
CA LYS A 143 12.04 -20.95 17.48
C LYS A 143 10.78 -20.19 17.89
N MET A 144 9.77 -20.21 17.03
CA MET A 144 8.49 -19.55 17.19
C MET A 144 7.37 -20.57 17.34
N LYS A 145 6.34 -20.22 18.12
CA LYS A 145 5.12 -21.03 18.23
C LYS A 145 4.30 -20.86 16.96
N VAL A 146 3.80 -21.98 16.43
CA VAL A 146 2.86 -21.99 15.31
C VAL A 146 1.46 -22.20 15.86
N ALA A 147 0.53 -21.37 15.39
CA ALA A 147 -0.89 -21.53 15.64
C ALA A 147 -1.64 -21.73 14.33
N THR A 148 -2.62 -22.63 14.34
CA THR A 148 -3.55 -22.83 13.22
C THR A 148 -4.91 -22.29 13.63
N ILE A 149 -5.51 -21.46 12.78
CA ILE A 149 -6.88 -20.98 12.96
C ILE A 149 -7.82 -22.16 12.66
N ILE A 150 -8.58 -22.59 13.67
CA ILE A 150 -9.51 -23.73 13.55
C ILE A 150 -10.90 -23.23 13.15
N ASP A 151 -11.28 -22.06 13.66
CA ASP A 151 -12.57 -21.42 13.39
C ASP A 151 -12.37 -19.91 13.32
N GLU A 152 -12.49 -19.37 12.11
CA GLU A 152 -12.36 -17.93 11.84
C GLU A 152 -13.52 -17.12 12.42
N VAL A 153 -14.73 -17.72 12.49
CA VAL A 153 -15.94 -17.05 12.99
C VAL A 153 -15.87 -16.92 14.51
N ARG A 154 -15.41 -17.97 15.19
CA ARG A 154 -15.23 -17.98 16.66
C ARG A 154 -13.89 -17.42 17.10
N GLN A 155 -13.03 -17.04 16.16
CA GLN A 155 -11.67 -16.56 16.41
C GLN A 155 -10.84 -17.50 17.29
N THR A 156 -11.00 -18.81 17.10
CA THR A 156 -10.26 -19.81 17.86
C THR A 156 -9.07 -20.34 17.08
N ALA A 157 -7.93 -20.44 17.75
CA ALA A 157 -6.71 -21.04 17.21
C ALA A 157 -6.14 -22.05 18.20
N GLU A 158 -5.48 -23.08 17.68
CA GLU A 158 -4.69 -24.03 18.47
C GLU A 158 -3.21 -23.87 18.18
N LEU A 159 -2.38 -24.12 19.20
CA LEU A 159 -0.94 -24.25 19.01
C LEU A 159 -0.64 -25.59 18.37
N THR A 160 -0.11 -25.57 17.15
CA THR A 160 0.18 -26.78 16.35
C THR A 160 1.64 -27.21 16.41
N GLY A 161 2.51 -26.40 17.00
CA GLY A 161 3.91 -26.79 17.21
C GLY A 161 4.86 -25.60 17.28
N ASP A 162 6.09 -25.87 16.90
CA ASP A 162 7.17 -24.90 16.82
C ASP A 162 7.73 -24.88 15.39
N ALA A 163 8.13 -23.69 14.91
CA ALA A 163 8.86 -23.52 13.66
C ALA A 163 10.11 -22.66 13.89
N LEU A 164 11.17 -22.92 13.13
CA LEU A 164 12.29 -21.99 13.02
C LEU A 164 11.91 -20.92 11.99
N VAL A 165 11.95 -19.66 12.39
CA VAL A 165 11.54 -18.53 11.58
C VAL A 165 12.68 -17.52 11.48
N ASP A 166 12.99 -17.08 10.27
CA ASP A 166 13.86 -15.94 10.04
C ASP A 166 13.16 -14.66 10.53
N ILE A 167 13.61 -14.11 11.64
CA ILE A 167 13.03 -12.89 12.21
C ILE A 167 13.74 -11.60 11.77
N MET A 168 14.74 -11.70 10.89
CA MET A 168 15.41 -10.53 10.34
C MET A 168 14.43 -9.52 9.70
N PRO A 169 13.39 -9.95 8.95
CA PRO A 169 12.37 -9.03 8.41
C PRO A 169 11.76 -8.12 9.47
N MET A 170 11.39 -8.67 10.65
CA MET A 170 10.82 -7.92 11.76
C MET A 170 11.80 -6.85 12.27
N HIS A 171 13.04 -7.23 12.57
CA HIS A 171 14.06 -6.30 13.05
C HIS A 171 14.37 -5.18 12.04
N LEU A 172 14.39 -5.50 10.74
CA LEU A 172 14.61 -4.51 9.70
C LEU A 172 13.46 -3.51 9.63
N MET A 173 12.21 -3.96 9.76
CA MET A 173 11.03 -3.07 9.82
C MET A 173 11.09 -2.15 11.02
N GLU A 174 11.30 -2.68 12.23
CA GLU A 174 11.38 -1.89 13.47
C GLU A 174 12.49 -0.84 13.40
N ARG A 175 13.68 -1.23 12.92
CA ARG A 175 14.82 -0.32 12.75
C ARG A 175 14.53 0.78 11.74
N SER A 176 13.98 0.40 10.59
CA SER A 176 13.63 1.34 9.52
C SER A 176 12.57 2.33 9.99
N PHE A 177 11.55 1.85 10.70
CA PHE A 177 10.50 2.67 11.28
C PHE A 177 11.02 3.59 12.39
N GLY A 178 11.88 3.09 13.28
CA GLY A 178 12.54 3.92 14.30
C GLY A 178 13.34 5.08 13.70
N ARG A 179 14.02 4.84 12.57
CA ARG A 179 14.72 5.89 11.82
C ARG A 179 13.77 6.88 11.16
N LEU A 180 12.66 6.40 10.57
CA LEU A 180 11.61 7.27 10.04
C LEU A 180 11.08 8.20 11.13
N MET A 181 10.70 7.64 12.29
CA MET A 181 10.20 8.40 13.43
C MET A 181 11.21 9.43 13.93
N ALA A 182 12.47 9.05 14.10
CA ALA A 182 13.53 9.93 14.61
C ALA A 182 13.85 11.12 13.69
N ASN A 183 13.64 10.98 12.37
CA ASN A 183 13.97 12.01 11.38
C ASN A 183 12.74 12.78 10.86
N CYS A 184 11.53 12.34 11.20
CA CYS A 184 10.30 12.99 10.75
C CYS A 184 10.01 14.26 11.55
N LYS A 185 10.20 15.42 10.90
CA LYS A 185 9.88 16.73 11.49
C LYS A 185 8.38 17.05 11.41
N ASN A 186 7.71 16.61 10.36
CA ASN A 186 6.29 16.86 10.14
C ASN A 186 5.41 15.71 10.63
N GLN A 187 4.82 15.87 11.82
CA GLN A 187 3.98 14.85 12.45
C GLN A 187 2.68 14.53 11.69
N LYS A 188 2.31 15.31 10.66
CA LYS A 188 1.13 15.03 9.84
C LYS A 188 1.35 13.89 8.84
N LEU A 189 2.61 13.59 8.51
CA LEU A 189 2.93 12.51 7.58
C LEU A 189 2.62 11.15 8.19
N GLY A 190 1.96 10.30 7.42
CA GLY A 190 1.91 8.87 7.70
C GLY A 190 3.29 8.25 7.46
N LEU A 191 3.72 7.36 8.35
CA LEU A 191 5.02 6.69 8.23
C LEU A 191 4.79 5.19 8.20
N LEU A 192 5.50 4.48 7.34
CA LEU A 192 5.32 3.05 7.16
C LEU A 192 6.68 2.37 6.90
N ALA A 193 6.89 1.22 7.53
CA ALA A 193 7.91 0.27 7.16
C ALA A 193 7.24 -1.07 6.88
N SER A 194 7.48 -1.63 5.68
CA SER A 194 6.88 -2.88 5.25
C SER A 194 7.93 -3.76 4.59
N TYR A 195 7.99 -5.03 4.99
CA TYR A 195 8.86 -6.01 4.37
C TYR A 195 8.16 -6.67 3.17
N ILE A 196 8.80 -6.64 2.01
CA ILE A 196 8.32 -7.23 0.77
C ILE A 196 9.04 -8.57 0.57
N GLY A 197 8.57 -9.60 1.28
CA GLY A 197 9.10 -10.97 1.19
C GLY A 197 8.19 -11.90 0.38
N ASP A 198 8.74 -12.96 -0.21
CA ASP A 198 7.97 -13.94 -0.99
C ASP A 198 7.21 -14.94 -0.13
N GLU A 199 7.65 -15.13 1.12
CA GLU A 199 7.06 -16.08 2.06
C GLU A 199 6.48 -15.38 3.29
N GLY A 200 5.27 -15.83 3.66
CA GLY A 200 4.55 -15.34 4.83
C GLY A 200 4.02 -13.91 4.69
N LEU A 201 3.29 -13.47 5.71
CA LEU A 201 2.83 -12.10 5.87
C LEU A 201 3.53 -11.49 7.08
N TRP A 202 4.43 -10.55 6.82
CA TRP A 202 5.00 -9.70 7.85
C TRP A 202 4.10 -8.50 8.07
N PHE A 203 3.59 -8.33 9.28
CA PHE A 203 2.76 -7.18 9.61
C PHE A 203 3.60 -5.90 9.52
N PRO A 204 3.18 -4.90 8.73
CA PRO A 204 3.90 -3.66 8.62
C PRO A 204 3.84 -2.88 9.93
N VAL A 205 4.85 -2.06 10.17
CA VAL A 205 4.89 -1.13 11.31
C VAL A 205 4.67 0.28 10.78
N GLY A 206 3.77 1.04 11.40
CA GLY A 206 3.43 2.36 10.90
C GLY A 206 2.82 3.31 11.92
N ARG A 207 2.71 4.57 11.50
CA ARG A 207 2.00 5.66 12.16
C ARG A 207 1.02 6.26 11.16
N SER A 208 -0.24 6.39 11.55
CA SER A 208 -1.27 7.00 10.71
C SER A 208 -0.93 8.44 10.34
N ALA A 209 -1.27 8.83 9.12
CA ALA A 209 -1.25 10.22 8.69
C ALA A 209 -2.33 11.01 9.43
N SER A 210 -2.09 12.31 9.61
CA SER A 210 -3.10 13.26 10.07
C SER A 210 -3.61 14.09 8.90
N ARG A 211 -4.88 14.48 8.96
CA ARG A 211 -5.50 15.27 7.90
C ARG A 211 -4.81 16.61 7.72
N ASN A 212 -4.57 16.99 6.47
CA ASN A 212 -3.99 18.27 6.12
C ASN A 212 -5.04 19.39 6.24
N PRO A 213 -4.85 20.38 7.13
CA PRO A 213 -5.76 21.51 7.21
C PRO A 213 -5.68 22.44 5.99
N LYS A 214 -4.65 22.29 5.15
CA LYS A 214 -4.46 23.05 3.90
C LYS A 214 -4.85 22.22 2.67
N THR A 215 -5.80 21.30 2.83
CA THR A 215 -6.36 20.56 1.70
C THR A 215 -6.95 21.55 0.70
N ASP A 216 -6.63 21.37 -0.59
CA ASP A 216 -7.13 22.25 -1.66
C ASP A 216 -8.24 21.54 -2.45
N ASN A 217 -9.45 22.10 -2.42
CA ASN A 217 -10.59 21.54 -3.12
C ASN A 217 -10.43 21.56 -4.64
N ASN A 218 -9.73 22.56 -5.20
CA ASN A 218 -9.45 22.61 -6.64
C ASN A 218 -8.52 21.47 -7.03
N PHE A 219 -7.50 21.20 -6.21
CA PHE A 219 -6.61 20.06 -6.40
C PHE A 219 -7.38 18.72 -6.33
N LEU A 220 -8.29 18.56 -5.37
CA LEU A 220 -9.13 17.37 -5.26
C LEU A 220 -10.07 17.17 -6.45
N GLN A 221 -10.59 18.26 -7.01
CA GLN A 221 -11.39 18.22 -8.24
C GLN A 221 -10.55 17.71 -9.41
N LEU A 222 -9.34 18.24 -9.62
CA LEU A 222 -8.41 17.77 -10.65
C LEU A 222 -8.09 16.28 -10.49
N LEU A 223 -7.92 15.80 -9.26
CA LEU A 223 -7.70 14.38 -8.97
C LEU A 223 -8.89 13.51 -9.43
N GLY A 224 -10.11 13.98 -9.16
CA GLY A 224 -11.34 13.32 -9.58
C GLY A 224 -11.50 13.26 -11.09
N GLU A 225 -11.30 14.39 -11.77
CA GLU A 225 -11.35 14.51 -13.24
C GLU A 225 -10.28 13.64 -13.91
N TYR A 226 -9.08 13.60 -13.33
CA TYR A 226 -8.01 12.74 -13.80
C TYR A 226 -8.39 11.27 -13.71
N PHE A 227 -8.95 10.82 -12.58
CA PHE A 227 -9.42 9.45 -12.43
C PHE A 227 -10.47 9.11 -13.49
N GLN A 228 -11.46 9.99 -13.72
CA GLN A 228 -12.51 9.74 -14.71
C GLN A 228 -11.91 9.54 -16.11
N SER A 229 -10.95 10.39 -16.49
CA SER A 229 -10.30 10.34 -17.80
C SER A 229 -9.29 9.18 -17.92
N ASN A 230 -8.75 8.68 -16.80
CA ASN A 230 -7.65 7.71 -16.77
C ASN A 230 -7.93 6.49 -15.89
N SER A 231 -9.19 6.11 -15.72
CA SER A 231 -9.61 5.01 -14.81
C SER A 231 -8.88 3.68 -15.08
N HIS A 232 -8.49 3.43 -16.33
CA HIS A 232 -7.70 2.28 -16.74
C HIS A 232 -6.28 2.20 -16.14
N ARG A 233 -5.78 3.30 -15.56
CA ARG A 233 -4.49 3.37 -14.86
C ARG A 233 -4.59 2.98 -13.38
N PHE A 234 -5.81 2.83 -12.86
CA PHE A 234 -6.05 2.51 -11.46
C PHE A 234 -6.34 1.02 -11.27
N ILE A 235 -5.80 0.46 -10.20
CA ILE A 235 -6.05 -0.91 -9.75
C ILE A 235 -7.08 -0.83 -8.62
N ASN A 236 -8.17 -1.57 -8.75
CA ASN A 236 -9.16 -1.71 -7.68
C ASN A 236 -8.69 -2.73 -6.63
N ILE A 237 -8.57 -2.30 -5.38
CA ILE A 237 -8.35 -3.15 -4.22
C ILE A 237 -9.55 -3.01 -3.27
N PRO A 238 -10.50 -3.96 -3.28
CA PRO A 238 -11.61 -3.94 -2.33
C PRO A 238 -11.12 -4.24 -0.91
N ARG A 239 -11.70 -3.56 0.10
CA ARG A 239 -11.40 -3.81 1.52
C ARG A 239 -11.88 -5.21 1.94
N TYR A 240 -13.07 -5.57 1.48
CA TYR A 240 -13.69 -6.86 1.75
C TYR A 240 -13.75 -7.70 0.47
N PRO A 241 -13.48 -9.01 0.53
CA PRO A 241 -13.71 -9.88 -0.61
C PRO A 241 -15.18 -9.77 -1.06
N ARG A 242 -15.41 -9.73 -2.38
CA ARG A 242 -16.79 -9.73 -2.90
C ARG A 242 -17.48 -10.99 -2.36
N PRO A 243 -18.74 -10.91 -1.88
CA PRO A 243 -19.47 -12.09 -1.45
C PRO A 243 -19.48 -13.11 -2.59
N ASN A 244 -19.08 -14.36 -2.31
CA ASN A 244 -19.21 -15.44 -3.27
C ASN A 244 -20.70 -15.62 -3.58
N THR A 245 -21.13 -15.16 -4.75
CA THR A 245 -22.41 -15.57 -5.33
C THR A 245 -22.25 -17.01 -5.82
N SER A 246 -22.44 -17.97 -4.91
CA SER A 246 -22.70 -19.42 -5.09
C SER A 246 -22.21 -20.15 -6.37
N ASN A 247 -21.34 -21.15 -6.15
CA ASN A 247 -20.90 -22.25 -7.05
C ASN A 247 -22.03 -22.97 -7.82
N PRO A 248 -21.67 -23.66 -8.91
CA PRO A 248 -21.82 -25.11 -8.92
C PRO A 248 -20.49 -25.84 -9.20
N GLN A 249 -20.38 -27.02 -8.58
CA GLN A 249 -19.28 -27.98 -8.70
C GLN A 249 -18.92 -28.29 -10.16
N THR A 250 -17.63 -28.27 -10.48
CA THR A 250 -17.03 -29.18 -11.46
C THR A 250 -15.62 -29.51 -11.00
N HIS A 251 -15.34 -30.80 -10.87
CA HIS A 251 -14.00 -31.36 -10.82
C HIS A 251 -13.18 -30.87 -12.02
N GLU A 252 -11.96 -30.35 -11.80
CA GLU A 252 -10.72 -30.84 -12.44
C GLU A 252 -9.51 -29.95 -12.15
N ASN A 253 -8.47 -30.65 -11.67
CA ASN A 253 -7.02 -30.48 -11.80
C ASN A 253 -6.31 -29.14 -11.51
N LYS A 254 -5.45 -29.26 -10.48
CA LYS A 254 -4.26 -28.46 -10.19
C LYS A 254 -3.34 -28.40 -11.42
N THR A 255 -3.09 -27.19 -11.93
CA THR A 255 -1.76 -26.76 -12.41
C THR A 255 -1.72 -25.24 -12.61
N SER A 256 -0.69 -24.61 -12.03
CA SER A 256 -0.12 -23.28 -12.34
C SER A 256 -1.05 -22.06 -12.32
N HIS A 257 -1.00 -21.28 -11.23
CA HIS A 257 -1.64 -19.97 -11.14
C HIS A 257 -0.87 -18.90 -11.92
N THR A 258 -1.13 -18.80 -13.21
CA THR A 258 -0.83 -17.59 -13.98
C THR A 258 -2.02 -16.63 -13.86
N TYR A 259 -1.91 -15.62 -13.00
CA TYR A 259 -2.93 -14.56 -12.90
C TYR A 259 -2.90 -13.71 -14.17
N SER A 260 -3.84 -13.94 -15.09
CA SER A 260 -4.01 -13.09 -16.27
C SER A 260 -4.66 -11.75 -15.90
N LEU A 261 -3.90 -10.67 -16.03
CA LEU A 261 -4.30 -9.26 -15.80
C LEU A 261 -5.47 -8.80 -16.69
N SER A 262 -5.87 -9.59 -17.70
CA SER A 262 -6.99 -9.28 -18.61
C SER A 262 -8.35 -9.24 -17.91
N ARG A 263 -8.53 -9.94 -16.77
CA ARG A 263 -9.78 -9.92 -15.98
C ARG A 263 -9.98 -8.66 -15.12
N LEU A 264 -8.94 -7.85 -14.91
CA LEU A 264 -9.01 -6.62 -14.08
C LEU A 264 -9.62 -5.41 -14.82
N HIS A 265 -9.74 -5.46 -16.15
CA HIS A 265 -9.97 -4.26 -16.96
C HIS A 265 -11.43 -3.97 -17.36
N LYS A 266 -12.43 -4.77 -16.95
CA LYS A 266 -13.77 -4.71 -17.57
C LYS A 266 -14.90 -3.95 -16.83
N GLU A 267 -14.66 -3.28 -15.70
CA GLU A 267 -15.78 -2.68 -14.91
C GLU A 267 -15.58 -1.25 -14.37
N VAL A 268 -14.48 -0.54 -14.65
CA VAL A 268 -14.12 0.64 -13.82
C VAL A 268 -14.68 1.99 -14.36
N SER A 269 -15.12 2.07 -15.62
CA SER A 269 -15.36 3.37 -16.27
C SER A 269 -16.75 3.99 -16.07
N SER A 270 -17.75 3.23 -15.64
CA SER A 270 -19.16 3.68 -15.64
C SER A 270 -19.83 3.74 -14.26
N ILE A 271 -19.06 3.56 -13.17
CA ILE A 271 -19.65 3.28 -11.85
C ILE A 271 -19.42 4.42 -10.83
N PHE A 272 -18.38 5.24 -10.95
CA PHE A 272 -18.01 6.13 -9.84
C PHE A 272 -18.49 7.59 -9.97
N VAL A 273 -19.20 8.09 -8.95
CA VAL A 273 -19.64 9.49 -8.80
C VAL A 273 -18.79 10.19 -7.74
N LEU A 274 -18.27 11.39 -8.03
CA LEU A 274 -17.47 12.18 -7.08
C LEU A 274 -18.33 12.69 -5.92
N LYS A 275 -17.89 12.51 -4.67
CA LYS A 275 -18.53 13.11 -3.49
C LYS A 275 -17.60 14.19 -2.93
N HIS A 276 -18.06 15.44 -2.92
CA HIS A 276 -17.38 16.52 -2.21
C HIS A 276 -17.88 16.55 -0.76
N ALA A 277 -16.96 16.73 0.18
CA ALA A 277 -17.33 16.87 1.59
C ALA A 277 -18.10 18.20 1.78
N SER A 278 -19.36 18.11 2.22
CA SER A 278 -20.05 19.29 2.74
C SER A 278 -19.32 19.79 4.00
N PRO A 279 -19.12 21.10 4.17
CA PRO A 279 -18.58 21.62 5.42
C PRO A 279 -19.54 21.24 6.55
N LYS A 280 -19.00 20.63 7.62
CA LYS A 280 -19.74 20.52 8.88
C LYS A 280 -19.92 21.95 9.40
N SER A 281 -21.18 22.41 9.39
CA SER A 281 -21.63 23.64 10.05
C SER A 281 -21.46 23.54 11.56
#